data_AF-A0A4P9ZRX4-F1
#
_entry.id   AF-A0A4P9ZRX4-F1
#
_cell.length_a   1.000
_cell.length_b   1.000
_cell.length_c   1.000
_cell.angle_alpha   90.00
_cell.angle_beta   90.00
_cell.angle_gamma   90.00
#
_symmetry.space_group_name_H-M   'P 1'
#
loop_
_entity.id
_entity.type
_entity.pdbx_description
1 polymer ?
#
loop_
_entity_poly.entity_id
_entity_poly.type
_entity_poly.pdbx_seq_one_letter_code
_entity_poly.pdbx_strand_id
1 'polypeptide(L)'
;MLLGQFRTTRCRPGLTSRPLLRFPQRPLLAATVLRPNPSAIPLVNIRGYHDEGAYGYRQPKPHGWTDYSESEIANRIEHSRLVRLINAFRDHGHKAAQLDPLGMAPNRVVPELDPARYGLHDMDEVISLKGLMYCPNPASPDNAPLAEASLKTIIQNLRRTYCDKIAFEFNHIPDTGERRWLNHLVESFDRKPFEPQQQRRIFELLARSEVFDHFMQKKFGQVKRYGLEGAESMMVALDQLFYHSNVQGIEGVVLCMAHRGRLNLLTDLLQLSPTVLFHKVKGNSEFPPNVPATGDVLSHLTNDPNLDYGTDTPLHVSMLPNPSHLEAVNPVAMGKARAKQLDRFNLLGGEAAAAGCSLGDRVMCVQLHGDAAFTGQGVVMETL
;
A
#
# COMPACT_ATOMS: atom_id res chain seq x y z
N MET A 1 -30.19 7.86 23.38
CA MET A 1 -31.57 7.34 23.36
C MET A 1 -32.49 8.47 22.88
N LEU A 2 -32.72 8.55 21.57
CA LEU A 2 -33.70 9.41 20.90
C LEU A 2 -33.69 8.99 19.43
N LEU A 3 -34.58 8.06 19.09
CA LEU A 3 -34.76 7.50 17.75
C LEU A 3 -35.78 8.36 16.99
N GLY A 4 -35.34 9.05 15.94
CA GLY A 4 -36.20 9.71 14.97
C GLY A 4 -36.44 8.80 13.76
N GLN A 5 -37.64 8.25 13.64
CA GLN A 5 -38.09 7.43 12.51
C GLN A 5 -38.34 8.30 11.27
N PHE A 6 -37.63 8.03 10.16
CA PHE A 6 -37.99 8.50 8.83
C PHE A 6 -39.04 7.56 8.21
N ARG A 7 -40.24 8.09 7.95
CA ARG A 7 -41.29 7.41 7.18
C ARG A 7 -41.12 7.70 5.69
N THR A 8 -41.06 6.65 4.91
CA THR A 8 -41.05 6.65 3.44
C THR A 8 -42.46 6.85 2.89
N THR A 9 -42.65 7.81 1.99
CA THR A 9 -43.91 8.02 1.25
C THR A 9 -43.93 7.17 -0.02
N ARG A 10 -44.96 6.32 -0.13
CA ARG A 10 -45.28 5.49 -1.30
C ARG A 10 -45.72 6.33 -2.51
N CYS A 11 -45.16 6.04 -3.69
CA CYS A 11 -45.73 6.46 -4.97
C CYS A 11 -46.97 5.63 -5.33
N ARG A 12 -48.04 6.28 -5.79
CA ARG A 12 -49.20 5.64 -6.46
C ARG A 12 -49.03 5.69 -7.99
N PRO A 13 -49.52 4.70 -8.75
CA PRO A 13 -49.52 4.71 -10.20
C PRO A 13 -50.87 5.20 -10.77
N GLY A 14 -50.83 5.81 -11.96
CA GLY A 14 -51.97 5.92 -12.87
C GLY A 14 -52.15 7.29 -13.51
N LEU A 15 -52.05 7.35 -14.84
CA LEU A 15 -52.92 8.14 -15.73
C LEU A 15 -52.59 7.87 -17.21
N THR A 16 -53.43 7.00 -17.79
CA THR A 16 -54.05 6.96 -19.12
C THR A 16 -53.58 7.80 -20.32
N SER A 17 -53.70 7.13 -21.47
CA SER A 17 -53.51 7.47 -22.89
C SER A 17 -54.42 8.56 -23.50
N ARG A 18 -53.93 9.22 -24.58
CA ARG A 18 -54.61 9.62 -25.86
C ARG A 18 -53.75 10.66 -26.66
N PRO A 19 -54.01 10.97 -27.95
CA PRO A 19 -53.80 10.16 -29.15
C PRO A 19 -52.85 10.84 -30.18
N LEU A 20 -52.36 10.06 -31.16
CA LEU A 20 -51.51 10.49 -32.28
C LEU A 20 -52.30 11.27 -33.35
N LEU A 21 -51.84 12.48 -33.70
CA LEU A 21 -52.28 13.24 -34.87
C LEU A 21 -51.40 12.88 -36.08
N ARG A 22 -52.04 12.36 -37.13
CA ARG A 22 -51.46 12.13 -38.47
C ARG A 22 -51.48 13.42 -39.29
N PHE A 23 -50.40 13.70 -40.01
CA PHE A 23 -50.34 14.69 -41.10
C PHE A 23 -49.96 14.00 -42.43
N PRO A 24 -50.38 14.56 -43.59
CA PRO A 24 -50.47 13.85 -44.86
C PRO A 24 -49.14 13.73 -45.61
N GLN A 25 -48.99 12.64 -46.36
CA GLN A 25 -47.88 12.40 -47.28
C GLN A 25 -47.96 13.36 -48.50
N ARG A 26 -46.83 13.99 -48.84
CA ARG A 26 -46.59 14.65 -50.14
C ARG A 26 -45.39 13.99 -50.83
N PRO A 27 -45.36 13.96 -52.18
CA PRO A 27 -44.49 13.07 -52.94
C PRO A 27 -43.06 13.59 -53.05
N LEU A 28 -42.16 12.62 -53.22
CA LEU A 28 -40.71 12.75 -53.38
C LEU A 28 -40.32 13.65 -54.56
N LEU A 29 -39.52 14.68 -54.27
CA LEU A 29 -38.64 15.34 -55.22
C LEU A 29 -37.21 15.00 -54.84
N ALA A 30 -36.51 14.32 -55.74
CA ALA A 30 -35.13 13.89 -55.58
C ALA A 30 -34.20 15.10 -55.47
N ALA A 31 -33.75 15.41 -54.26
CA ALA A 31 -32.56 16.22 -54.04
C ALA A 31 -31.42 15.25 -53.71
N THR A 32 -30.49 15.12 -54.64
CA THR A 32 -29.24 14.36 -54.49
C THR A 32 -28.39 15.05 -53.42
N VAL A 33 -28.63 14.74 -52.15
CA VAL A 33 -27.69 15.08 -51.07
C VAL A 33 -26.57 14.06 -51.18
N LEU A 34 -25.44 14.50 -51.73
CA LEU A 34 -24.16 13.81 -51.65
C LEU A 34 -23.94 13.42 -50.18
N ARG A 35 -24.11 12.14 -49.85
CA ARG A 35 -23.65 11.61 -48.57
C ARG A 35 -22.13 11.75 -48.58
N PRO A 36 -21.52 12.45 -47.61
CA PRO A 36 -20.07 12.42 -47.49
C PRO A 36 -19.66 10.96 -47.33
N ASN A 37 -18.66 10.55 -48.11
CA ASN A 37 -18.03 9.24 -47.97
C ASN A 37 -17.47 9.15 -46.53
N PRO A 38 -17.86 8.17 -45.70
CA PRO A 38 -17.37 8.07 -44.32
C PRO A 38 -15.86 7.78 -44.24
N SER A 39 -15.21 7.58 -45.38
CA SER A 39 -13.76 7.37 -45.52
C SER A 39 -12.93 8.65 -45.61
N ALA A 40 -13.51 9.84 -45.39
CA ALA A 40 -12.80 11.12 -45.50
C ALA A 40 -12.93 12.03 -44.26
N ILE A 41 -13.13 11.47 -43.08
CA ILE A 41 -12.84 12.19 -41.83
C ILE A 41 -11.41 11.78 -41.45
N PRO A 42 -10.40 12.68 -41.49
CA PRO A 42 -9.11 12.35 -40.92
C PRO A 42 -9.38 12.01 -39.46
N LEU A 43 -8.90 10.84 -39.01
CA LEU A 43 -8.89 10.48 -37.60
C LEU A 43 -8.30 11.69 -36.86
N VAL A 44 -9.18 12.50 -36.26
CA VAL A 44 -8.75 13.51 -35.33
C VAL A 44 -8.12 12.67 -34.24
N ASN A 45 -6.80 12.71 -34.13
CA ASN A 45 -6.07 12.15 -33.00
C ASN A 45 -6.63 12.88 -31.78
N ILE A 46 -7.66 12.31 -31.16
CA ILE A 46 -8.12 12.70 -29.84
C ILE A 46 -6.98 12.23 -28.95
N ARG A 47 -5.98 13.09 -28.77
CA ARG A 47 -4.93 12.87 -27.79
C ARG A 47 -5.63 12.77 -26.45
N GLY A 48 -5.59 11.59 -25.86
CA GLY A 48 -6.01 11.40 -24.47
C GLY A 48 -5.14 12.25 -23.57
N TYR A 49 -5.63 12.56 -22.37
CA TYR A 49 -4.82 13.21 -21.33
C TYR A 49 -3.58 12.36 -20.95
N HIS A 50 -3.64 11.04 -21.20
CA HIS A 50 -2.60 10.05 -20.99
C HIS A 50 -2.24 9.35 -22.31
N ASP A 51 -1.62 10.09 -23.23
CA ASP A 51 -1.20 9.57 -24.53
C ASP A 51 0.33 9.41 -24.58
N GLU A 52 0.81 8.42 -25.34
CA GLU A 52 2.25 8.23 -25.52
C GLU A 52 2.87 9.47 -26.17
N GLY A 53 3.88 10.05 -25.50
CA GLY A 53 4.53 11.31 -25.93
C GLY A 53 3.96 12.58 -25.29
N ALA A 54 2.97 12.49 -24.40
CA ALA A 54 2.59 13.62 -23.54
C ALA A 54 3.66 13.88 -22.47
N TYR A 55 4.11 15.13 -22.31
CA TYR A 55 5.16 15.49 -21.36
C TYR A 55 4.82 15.00 -19.94
N GLY A 56 5.74 14.24 -19.34
CA GLY A 56 5.59 13.68 -18.01
C GLY A 56 4.77 12.38 -17.94
N TYR A 57 3.95 12.03 -18.93
CA TYR A 57 3.27 10.73 -18.93
C TYR A 57 4.25 9.63 -19.33
N ARG A 58 4.31 8.57 -18.52
CA ARG A 58 5.16 7.40 -18.80
C ARG A 58 4.37 6.14 -18.50
N GLN A 59 4.31 5.23 -19.46
CA GLN A 59 3.65 3.95 -19.24
C GLN A 59 4.45 3.12 -18.23
N PRO A 60 3.79 2.51 -17.24
CA PRO A 60 4.41 1.51 -16.39
C PRO A 60 4.99 0.38 -17.24
N LYS A 61 6.20 -0.09 -16.91
CA LYS A 61 6.78 -1.25 -17.59
C LYS A 61 5.96 -2.49 -17.20
N PRO A 62 5.54 -3.34 -18.15
CA PRO A 62 4.85 -4.57 -17.83
C PRO A 62 5.78 -5.46 -16.99
N HIS A 63 5.26 -6.02 -15.90
CA HIS A 63 6.02 -6.92 -15.04
C HIS A 63 6.11 -8.30 -15.71
N GLY A 64 7.29 -8.67 -16.19
CA GLY A 64 7.52 -9.92 -16.90
C GLY A 64 7.76 -11.09 -15.95
N TRP A 65 6.72 -11.63 -15.33
CA TRP A 65 6.82 -12.95 -14.67
C TRP A 65 6.40 -14.04 -15.66
N THR A 66 7.27 -15.02 -15.91
CA THR A 66 7.04 -16.05 -16.92
C THR A 66 5.88 -16.97 -16.57
N ASP A 67 5.12 -17.41 -17.59
CA ASP A 67 4.06 -18.39 -17.36
C ASP A 67 4.63 -19.79 -17.02
N TYR A 68 3.77 -20.70 -16.55
CA TYR A 68 4.17 -22.07 -16.21
C TYR A 68 4.70 -22.82 -17.45
N SER A 69 5.78 -23.57 -17.27
CA SER A 69 6.28 -24.53 -18.26
C SER A 69 5.32 -25.72 -18.45
N GLU A 70 5.42 -26.44 -19.56
CA GLU A 70 4.59 -27.63 -19.83
C GLU A 70 4.67 -28.67 -18.70
N SER A 71 5.87 -28.88 -18.15
CA SER A 71 6.07 -29.81 -17.03
C SER A 71 5.39 -29.35 -15.73
N GLU A 72 5.33 -28.04 -15.48
CA GLU A 72 4.62 -27.47 -14.33
C GLU A 72 3.12 -27.56 -14.51
N ILE A 73 2.63 -27.34 -15.74
CA ILE A 73 1.22 -27.50 -16.08
C ILE A 73 0.79 -28.95 -15.87
N ALA A 74 1.57 -29.93 -16.31
CA ALA A 74 1.30 -31.35 -16.09
C ALA A 74 1.19 -31.69 -14.59
N ASN A 75 2.16 -31.25 -13.78
CA ASN A 75 2.15 -31.45 -12.32
C ASN A 75 0.92 -30.79 -11.66
N ARG A 76 0.53 -29.59 -12.11
CA ARG A 76 -0.67 -28.88 -11.63
C ARG A 76 -1.97 -29.61 -11.97
N ILE A 77 -2.03 -30.25 -13.14
CA ILE A 77 -3.21 -31.03 -13.56
C ILE A 77 -3.32 -32.28 -12.69
N GLU A 78 -2.22 -33.01 -12.50
CA GLU A 78 -2.15 -34.20 -11.65
C GLU A 78 -2.57 -33.89 -10.20
N HIS A 79 -2.03 -32.81 -9.63
CA HIS A 79 -2.32 -32.37 -8.25
C HIS A 79 -3.34 -31.23 -8.18
N SER A 80 -4.37 -31.25 -9.04
CA SER A 80 -5.40 -30.19 -9.11
C SER A 80 -6.13 -29.95 -7.78
N ARG A 81 -6.37 -31.00 -6.99
CA ARG A 81 -6.96 -30.91 -5.63
C ARG A 81 -6.08 -30.08 -4.69
N LEU A 82 -4.77 -30.29 -4.73
CA LEU A 82 -3.80 -29.54 -3.93
C LEU A 82 -3.67 -28.09 -4.42
N VAL A 83 -3.67 -27.85 -5.73
CA VAL A 83 -3.67 -26.49 -6.29
C VAL A 83 -4.85 -25.67 -5.74
N ARG A 84 -6.04 -26.28 -5.64
CA ARG A 84 -7.22 -25.62 -5.06
C ARG A 84 -7.05 -25.29 -3.58
N LEU A 85 -6.42 -26.18 -2.80
CA LEU A 85 -6.11 -25.92 -1.39
C LEU A 85 -5.07 -24.79 -1.26
N ILE A 86 -3.99 -24.81 -2.03
CA ILE A 86 -2.96 -23.76 -2.05
C ILE A 86 -3.60 -22.39 -2.37
N ASN A 87 -4.45 -22.33 -3.39
CA ASN A 87 -5.16 -21.09 -3.73
C ASN A 87 -6.10 -20.64 -2.62
N ALA A 88 -6.80 -21.57 -1.94
CA ALA A 88 -7.62 -21.23 -0.79
C ALA A 88 -6.82 -20.60 0.36
N PHE A 89 -5.59 -21.04 0.61
CA PHE A 89 -4.69 -20.37 1.56
C PHE A 89 -4.29 -18.95 1.09
N ARG A 90 -3.99 -18.77 -0.20
CA ARG A 90 -3.68 -17.46 -0.78
C ARG A 90 -4.89 -16.50 -0.72
N ASP A 91 -6.11 -17.01 -0.92
CA ASP A 91 -7.35 -16.22 -0.94
C ASP A 91 -7.92 -15.95 0.45
N HIS A 92 -7.74 -16.86 1.40
CA HIS A 92 -8.50 -16.85 2.67
C HIS A 92 -7.65 -17.07 3.91
N GLY A 93 -6.34 -17.32 3.78
CA GLY A 93 -5.44 -17.50 4.92
C GLY A 93 -5.44 -16.30 5.86
N HIS A 94 -5.55 -15.08 5.33
CA HIS A 94 -5.66 -13.85 6.11
C HIS A 94 -6.80 -13.87 7.14
N LYS A 95 -7.90 -14.60 6.88
CA LYS A 95 -9.05 -14.72 7.79
C LYS A 95 -8.74 -15.56 9.03
N ALA A 96 -7.71 -16.40 8.97
CA ALA A 96 -7.25 -17.26 10.06
C ALA A 96 -5.96 -16.73 10.73
N ALA A 97 -5.43 -15.59 10.28
CA ALA A 97 -4.21 -14.99 10.81
C ALA A 97 -4.40 -14.37 12.19
N GLN A 98 -3.36 -14.41 13.02
CA GLN A 98 -3.34 -13.86 14.39
C GLN A 98 -2.83 -12.42 14.37
N LEU A 99 -3.71 -11.50 13.95
CA LEU A 99 -3.35 -10.09 13.73
C LEU A 99 -3.63 -9.19 14.93
N ASP A 100 -4.60 -9.55 15.78
CA ASP A 100 -5.04 -8.73 16.90
C ASP A 100 -4.13 -8.91 18.13
N PRO A 101 -3.30 -7.91 18.49
CA PRO A 101 -2.43 -8.02 19.66
C PRO A 101 -3.20 -8.04 20.98
N LEU A 102 -4.47 -7.63 21.00
CA LEU A 102 -5.33 -7.66 22.18
C LEU A 102 -5.96 -9.05 22.41
N GLY A 103 -5.94 -9.92 21.40
CA GLY A 103 -6.56 -11.25 21.46
C GLY A 103 -8.07 -11.20 21.69
N MET A 104 -8.74 -10.11 21.32
CA MET A 104 -10.18 -9.91 21.48
C MET A 104 -10.96 -10.46 20.28
N ALA A 105 -10.36 -10.43 19.09
CA ALA A 105 -10.96 -11.00 17.90
C ALA A 105 -11.12 -12.54 18.06
N PRO A 106 -12.31 -13.10 17.74
CA PRO A 106 -12.51 -14.54 17.85
C PRO A 106 -11.70 -15.28 16.79
N ASN A 107 -11.13 -16.42 17.18
CA ASN A 107 -10.49 -17.34 16.23
C ASN A 107 -11.51 -17.81 15.20
N ARG A 108 -11.37 -17.36 13.96
CA ARG A 108 -12.28 -17.71 12.88
C ARG A 108 -11.87 -19.06 12.30
N VAL A 109 -12.77 -20.04 12.39
CA VAL A 109 -12.64 -21.27 11.60
C VAL A 109 -12.90 -20.91 10.14
N VAL A 110 -11.96 -21.23 9.26
CA VAL A 110 -12.04 -20.97 7.82
C VAL A 110 -12.17 -22.32 7.10
N PRO A 111 -13.39 -22.76 6.72
CA PRO A 111 -13.62 -24.08 6.13
C PRO A 111 -12.86 -24.31 4.81
N GLU A 112 -12.53 -23.23 4.10
CA GLU A 112 -11.72 -23.28 2.88
C GLU A 112 -10.29 -23.78 3.12
N LEU A 113 -9.78 -23.72 4.36
CA LEU A 113 -8.41 -24.15 4.70
C LEU A 113 -8.34 -25.61 5.17
N ASP A 114 -9.46 -26.34 5.18
CA ASP A 114 -9.51 -27.76 5.56
C ASP A 114 -9.14 -28.67 4.37
N PRO A 115 -8.02 -29.43 4.45
CA PRO A 115 -7.63 -30.37 3.40
C PRO A 115 -8.70 -31.43 3.09
N ALA A 116 -9.48 -31.85 4.09
CA ALA A 116 -10.52 -32.86 3.90
C ALA A 116 -11.60 -32.40 2.90
N ARG A 117 -11.84 -31.09 2.80
CA ARG A 117 -12.78 -30.50 1.82
C ARG A 117 -12.36 -30.75 0.36
N TYR A 118 -11.07 -30.99 0.13
CA TYR A 118 -10.50 -31.26 -1.19
C TYR A 118 -10.21 -32.75 -1.41
N GLY A 119 -10.62 -33.63 -0.47
CA GLY A 119 -10.35 -35.06 -0.52
C GLY A 119 -8.87 -35.41 -0.34
N LEU A 120 -8.12 -34.55 0.38
CA LEU A 120 -6.72 -34.74 0.71
C LEU A 120 -6.62 -35.31 2.14
N HIS A 121 -6.36 -36.61 2.25
CA HIS A 121 -6.37 -37.35 3.52
C HIS A 121 -5.02 -37.99 3.85
N ASP A 122 -4.25 -38.37 2.82
CA ASP A 122 -2.93 -38.97 3.00
C ASP A 122 -1.89 -37.89 3.30
N MET A 123 -1.57 -37.73 4.59
CA MET A 123 -0.65 -36.70 5.05
C MET A 123 0.81 -37.01 4.74
N ASP A 124 1.12 -38.28 4.43
CA ASP A 124 2.47 -38.77 4.15
C ASP A 124 2.76 -38.86 2.64
N GLU A 125 1.75 -38.66 1.78
CA GLU A 125 1.88 -38.53 0.33
C GLU A 125 2.95 -37.47 -0.01
N VAL A 126 4.03 -37.90 -0.67
CA VAL A 126 5.12 -37.04 -1.13
C VAL A 126 4.81 -36.53 -2.53
N ILE A 127 4.81 -35.21 -2.69
CA ILE A 127 4.37 -34.53 -3.91
C ILE A 127 5.49 -33.61 -4.41
N SER A 128 5.70 -33.59 -5.73
CA SER A 128 6.60 -32.63 -6.37
C SER A 128 6.02 -31.21 -6.29
N LEU A 129 6.79 -30.25 -5.79
CA LEU A 129 6.35 -28.88 -5.59
C LEU A 129 6.46 -28.01 -6.86
N LYS A 130 7.05 -28.54 -7.92
CA LYS A 130 7.33 -27.81 -9.17
C LYS A 130 6.05 -27.21 -9.77
N GLY A 131 5.98 -25.90 -9.90
CA GLY A 131 4.80 -25.20 -10.43
C GLY A 131 3.60 -25.11 -9.47
N LEU A 132 3.70 -25.64 -8.23
CA LEU A 132 2.63 -25.58 -7.23
C LEU A 132 2.83 -24.39 -6.28
N MET A 133 3.96 -24.40 -5.56
CA MET A 133 4.31 -23.40 -4.55
C MET A 133 5.80 -23.43 -4.22
N TYR A 134 6.29 -22.37 -3.58
CA TYR A 134 7.62 -22.37 -2.97
C TYR A 134 7.53 -22.91 -1.54
N CYS A 135 8.46 -23.79 -1.15
CA CYS A 135 8.57 -24.26 0.22
C CYS A 135 10.04 -24.13 0.68
N PRO A 136 10.34 -23.23 1.63
CA PRO A 136 11.69 -23.07 2.15
C PRO A 136 12.21 -24.38 2.77
N ASN A 137 13.49 -24.68 2.56
CA ASN A 137 14.18 -25.77 3.25
C ASN A 137 15.18 -25.19 4.27
N PRO A 138 14.82 -25.12 5.57
CA PRO A 138 15.72 -24.58 6.58
C PRO A 138 16.97 -25.46 6.82
N ALA A 139 16.96 -26.72 6.37
CA ALA A 139 18.11 -27.61 6.46
C ALA A 139 19.08 -27.48 5.26
N SER A 140 18.71 -26.72 4.22
CA SER A 140 19.58 -26.51 3.06
C SER A 140 20.62 -25.43 3.37
N PRO A 141 21.93 -25.72 3.24
CA PRO A 141 22.98 -24.72 3.45
C PRO A 141 22.87 -23.53 2.47
N ASP A 142 22.33 -23.77 1.26
CA ASP A 142 22.15 -22.75 0.22
C ASP A 142 20.74 -22.12 0.23
N ASN A 143 19.90 -22.44 1.23
CA ASN A 143 18.47 -22.11 1.27
C ASN A 143 17.69 -22.56 0.02
N ALA A 144 18.15 -23.61 -0.66
CA ALA A 144 17.46 -24.16 -1.82
C ALA A 144 16.07 -24.66 -1.38
N PRO A 145 14.99 -24.37 -2.12
CA PRO A 145 13.65 -24.83 -1.76
C PRO A 145 13.58 -26.36 -1.79
N LEU A 146 12.59 -26.92 -1.08
CA LEU A 146 12.24 -28.32 -1.24
C LEU A 146 11.75 -28.57 -2.68
N ALA A 147 12.27 -29.61 -3.33
CA ALA A 147 11.78 -30.07 -4.62
C ALA A 147 10.48 -30.89 -4.47
N GLU A 148 10.41 -31.67 -3.38
CA GLU A 148 9.27 -32.51 -3.02
C GLU A 148 9.00 -32.36 -1.52
N ALA A 149 7.74 -32.49 -1.13
CA ALA A 149 7.36 -32.46 0.28
C ALA A 149 6.12 -33.32 0.54
N SER A 150 6.00 -33.84 1.75
CA SER A 150 4.76 -34.50 2.18
C SER A 150 3.61 -33.50 2.26
N LEU A 151 2.37 -33.97 2.05
CA LEU A 151 1.17 -33.14 2.19
C LEU A 151 1.13 -32.42 3.55
N LYS A 152 1.52 -33.11 4.63
CA LYS A 152 1.66 -32.52 5.97
C LYS A 152 2.59 -31.31 6.00
N THR A 153 3.77 -31.44 5.39
CA THR A 153 4.77 -30.37 5.31
C THR A 153 4.25 -29.19 4.51
N ILE A 154 3.57 -29.47 3.39
CA ILE A 154 2.94 -28.45 2.54
C ILE A 154 1.92 -27.62 3.33
N ILE A 155 0.98 -28.28 4.01
CA ILE A 155 -0.07 -27.61 4.80
C ILE A 155 0.55 -26.79 5.94
N GLN A 156 1.57 -27.33 6.62
CA GLN A 156 2.28 -26.60 7.67
C GLN A 156 2.95 -25.34 7.13
N ASN A 157 3.61 -25.42 5.97
CA ASN A 157 4.20 -24.25 5.32
C ASN A 157 3.12 -23.24 4.95
N LEU A 158 2.01 -23.64 4.33
CA LEU A 158 0.91 -22.73 3.98
C LEU A 158 0.30 -22.03 5.20
N ARG A 159 0.07 -22.76 6.30
CA ARG A 159 -0.42 -22.17 7.56
C ARG A 159 0.57 -21.18 8.14
N ARG A 160 1.86 -21.54 8.17
CA ARG A 160 2.93 -20.66 8.63
C ARG A 160 3.01 -19.40 7.76
N THR A 161 2.87 -19.54 6.45
CA THR A 161 2.96 -18.45 5.47
C THR A 161 1.78 -17.48 5.55
N TYR A 162 0.56 -17.99 5.52
CA TYR A 162 -0.65 -17.17 5.31
C TYR A 162 -1.52 -16.95 6.56
N CYS A 163 -1.30 -17.69 7.66
CA CYS A 163 -2.18 -17.70 8.84
C CYS A 163 -1.45 -17.36 10.16
N ASP A 164 -0.24 -16.82 10.10
CA ASP A 164 0.56 -16.50 11.28
C ASP A 164 0.31 -15.03 11.72
N LYS A 165 1.32 -14.34 12.24
CA LYS A 165 1.24 -12.93 12.69
C LYS A 165 1.27 -11.89 11.56
N ILE A 166 1.34 -12.34 10.31
CA ILE A 166 1.28 -11.49 9.11
C ILE A 166 0.28 -12.12 8.15
N ALA A 167 -0.59 -11.28 7.58
CA ALA A 167 -1.59 -11.67 6.61
C ALA A 167 -1.34 -10.97 5.27
N PHE A 168 -1.75 -11.62 4.19
CA PHE A 168 -1.57 -11.12 2.84
C PHE A 168 -2.89 -11.19 2.07
N GLU A 169 -3.21 -10.12 1.36
CA GLU A 169 -4.34 -10.03 0.44
C GLU A 169 -3.87 -9.37 -0.84
N PHE A 170 -3.75 -10.17 -1.91
CA PHE A 170 -3.30 -9.65 -3.21
C PHE A 170 -3.98 -10.32 -4.41
N ASN A 171 -4.88 -11.29 -4.20
CA ASN A 171 -5.57 -11.95 -5.31
C ASN A 171 -6.61 -11.06 -6.02
N HIS A 172 -6.94 -9.91 -5.44
CA HIS A 172 -7.72 -8.85 -6.10
C HIS A 172 -6.93 -8.12 -7.20
N ILE A 173 -5.59 -8.25 -7.22
CA ILE A 173 -4.74 -7.68 -8.28
C ILE A 173 -5.12 -8.34 -9.63
N PRO A 174 -5.43 -7.56 -10.69
CA PRO A 174 -5.85 -8.11 -11.98
C PRO A 174 -4.74 -8.89 -12.68
N ASP A 175 -3.50 -8.41 -12.58
CA ASP A 175 -2.35 -8.97 -13.29
C ASP A 175 -1.91 -10.31 -12.69
N THR A 176 -1.76 -11.31 -13.55
CA THR A 176 -1.38 -12.66 -13.12
C THR A 176 0.11 -12.76 -12.80
N GLY A 177 0.96 -12.02 -13.49
CA GLY A 177 2.40 -11.99 -13.24
C GLY A 177 2.71 -11.43 -11.86
N GLU A 178 2.09 -10.31 -11.50
CA GLU A 178 2.19 -9.67 -10.18
C GLU A 178 1.73 -10.61 -9.06
N ARG A 179 0.56 -11.25 -9.22
CA ARG A 179 0.09 -12.25 -8.24
C ARG A 179 1.07 -13.41 -8.09
N ARG A 180 1.67 -13.90 -9.18
CA ARG A 180 2.66 -14.99 -9.14
C ARG A 180 3.96 -14.56 -8.49
N TRP A 181 4.43 -13.35 -8.76
CA TRP A 181 5.57 -12.77 -8.09
C TRP A 181 5.32 -12.63 -6.57
N LEU A 182 4.15 -12.13 -6.16
CA LEU A 182 3.78 -12.03 -4.74
C LEU A 182 3.65 -13.39 -4.08
N ASN A 183 3.04 -14.37 -4.74
CA ASN A 183 3.01 -15.76 -4.26
C ASN A 183 4.43 -16.27 -4.00
N HIS A 184 5.34 -16.09 -4.97
CA HIS A 184 6.73 -16.50 -4.82
C HIS A 184 7.42 -15.75 -3.68
N LEU A 185 7.32 -14.43 -3.62
CA LEU A 185 7.95 -13.58 -2.60
C LEU A 185 7.51 -13.97 -1.19
N VAL A 186 6.21 -14.15 -0.98
CA VAL A 186 5.63 -14.47 0.33
C VAL A 186 5.97 -15.90 0.76
N GLU A 187 5.92 -16.85 -0.17
CA GLU A 187 6.24 -18.25 0.11
C GLU A 187 7.74 -18.52 0.23
N SER A 188 8.58 -17.71 -0.41
CA SER A 188 10.05 -17.80 -0.35
C SER A 188 10.69 -16.96 0.74
N PHE A 189 9.89 -16.12 1.41
CA PHE A 189 10.39 -15.22 2.45
C PHE A 189 11.15 -15.97 3.54
N ASP A 190 12.42 -15.63 3.69
CA ASP A 190 13.31 -16.27 4.65
C ASP A 190 13.05 -15.71 6.05
N ARG A 191 12.58 -16.58 6.95
CA ARG A 191 12.22 -16.23 8.33
C ARG A 191 13.38 -16.43 9.30
N LYS A 192 14.61 -16.14 8.85
CA LYS A 192 15.78 -16.19 9.72
C LYS A 192 15.58 -15.28 10.94
N PRO A 193 16.01 -15.73 12.13
CA PRO A 193 16.06 -14.85 13.29
C PRO A 193 16.90 -13.61 12.97
N PHE A 194 16.48 -12.47 13.50
CA PHE A 194 17.28 -11.25 13.40
C PHE A 194 18.63 -11.42 14.10
N GLU A 195 19.67 -10.84 13.51
CA GLU A 195 21.00 -10.78 14.13
C GLU A 195 20.98 -9.94 15.42
N PRO A 196 21.88 -10.19 16.39
CA PRO A 196 21.87 -9.48 17.68
C PRO A 196 21.86 -7.95 17.57
N GLN A 197 22.57 -7.39 16.58
CA GLN A 197 22.61 -5.95 16.33
C GLN A 197 21.26 -5.42 15.84
N GLN A 198 20.57 -6.17 14.98
CA GLN A 198 19.23 -5.82 14.48
C GLN A 198 18.21 -5.89 15.63
N GLN A 199 18.28 -6.93 16.47
CA GLN A 199 17.42 -7.05 17.66
C GLN A 199 17.61 -5.87 18.62
N ARG A 200 18.86 -5.43 18.82
CA ARG A 200 19.16 -4.27 19.65
C ARG A 200 18.60 -2.97 19.06
N ARG A 201 18.76 -2.74 17.75
CA ARG A 201 18.19 -1.57 17.06
C ARG A 201 16.67 -1.53 17.19
N ILE A 202 16.00 -2.67 16.99
CA ILE A 202 14.55 -2.81 17.16
C ILE A 202 14.15 -2.44 18.59
N PHE A 203 14.80 -3.03 19.59
CA PHE A 203 14.51 -2.74 21.00
C PHE A 203 14.73 -1.26 21.35
N GLU A 204 15.83 -0.65 20.89
CA GLU A 204 16.14 0.76 21.12
C GLU A 204 15.09 1.71 20.53
N LEU A 205 14.53 1.40 19.36
CA LEU A 205 13.44 2.18 18.75
C LEU A 205 12.14 2.09 19.57
N LEU A 206 11.76 0.87 19.94
CA LEU A 206 10.56 0.63 20.76
C LEU A 206 10.68 1.34 22.12
N ALA A 207 11.80 1.13 22.82
CA ALA A 207 12.04 1.69 24.14
C ALA A 207 12.13 3.22 24.13
N ARG A 208 12.79 3.83 23.13
CA ARG A 208 12.88 5.30 23.03
C ARG A 208 11.51 5.92 22.76
N SER A 209 10.68 5.28 21.93
CA SER A 209 9.30 5.74 21.69
C SER A 209 8.47 5.71 22.97
N GLU A 210 8.47 4.60 23.71
CA GLU A 210 7.72 4.47 24.97
C GLU A 210 8.22 5.46 26.04
N VAL A 211 9.54 5.56 26.23
CA VAL A 211 10.16 6.47 27.21
C VAL A 211 9.85 7.94 26.88
N PHE A 212 9.80 8.30 25.60
CA PHE A 212 9.41 9.64 25.17
C PHE A 212 7.97 9.97 25.61
N ASP A 213 7.02 9.08 25.37
CA ASP A 213 5.63 9.29 25.77
C ASP A 213 5.47 9.34 27.30
N HIS A 214 6.15 8.45 28.05
CA HIS A 214 6.21 8.51 29.51
C HIS A 214 6.80 9.83 30.02
N PHE A 215 7.86 10.33 29.38
CA PHE A 215 8.46 11.63 29.72
C PHE A 215 7.46 12.77 29.50
N MET A 216 6.79 12.78 28.33
CA MET A 216 5.79 13.79 27.99
C MET A 216 4.62 13.79 28.98
N GLN A 217 4.14 12.61 29.38
CA GLN A 217 3.09 12.49 30.40
C GLN A 217 3.54 13.04 31.76
N LYS A 218 4.78 12.77 32.18
CA LYS A 218 5.31 13.23 33.47
C LYS A 218 5.58 14.73 33.52
N LYS A 219 6.12 15.31 32.43
CA LYS A 219 6.54 16.72 32.40
C LYS A 219 5.46 17.67 31.88
N PHE A 220 4.60 17.18 30.99
CA PHE A 220 3.59 17.97 30.29
C PHE A 220 2.23 17.29 30.32
N GLY A 221 1.81 16.80 31.48
CA GLY A 221 0.59 15.98 31.63
C GLY A 221 -0.72 16.64 31.19
N GLN A 222 -0.76 17.97 31.04
CA GLN A 222 -1.93 18.70 30.55
C GLN A 222 -1.95 18.85 29.01
N VAL A 223 -0.84 18.53 28.33
CA VAL A 223 -0.70 18.69 26.89
C VAL A 223 -1.18 17.43 26.17
N LYS A 224 -2.16 17.60 25.30
CA LYS A 224 -2.60 16.53 24.38
C LYS A 224 -1.53 16.30 23.33
N ARG A 225 -0.89 15.13 23.38
CA ARG A 225 0.26 14.79 22.51
C ARG A 225 -0.05 13.77 21.40
N TYR A 226 -1.15 13.03 21.54
CA TYR A 226 -1.51 11.94 20.62
C TYR A 226 -0.39 10.89 20.42
N GLY A 227 0.12 10.37 21.54
CA GLY A 227 1.28 9.46 21.60
C GLY A 227 1.12 8.16 20.81
N LEU A 228 2.22 7.41 20.74
CA LEU A 228 2.34 6.15 20.00
C LEU A 228 2.25 4.91 20.90
N GLU A 229 1.91 5.07 22.18
CA GLU A 229 1.76 3.97 23.13
C GLU A 229 0.83 2.88 22.58
N GLY A 230 1.34 1.64 22.47
CA GLY A 230 0.66 0.48 21.90
C GLY A 230 0.81 0.30 20.39
N ALA A 231 1.53 1.20 19.70
CA ALA A 231 1.82 1.13 18.27
C ALA A 231 3.30 1.47 17.94
N GLU A 232 4.21 1.28 18.89
CA GLU A 232 5.63 1.64 18.80
C GLU A 232 6.36 0.92 17.66
N SER A 233 5.85 -0.25 17.23
CA SER A 233 6.37 -0.98 16.07
C SER A 233 6.32 -0.17 14.77
N MET A 234 5.52 0.89 14.70
CA MET A 234 5.55 1.86 13.60
C MET A 234 6.95 2.47 13.41
N MET A 235 7.66 2.74 14.50
CA MET A 235 9.03 3.30 14.43
C MET A 235 9.99 2.32 13.76
N VAL A 236 9.86 1.02 14.07
CA VAL A 236 10.67 -0.05 13.47
C VAL A 236 10.34 -0.19 11.99
N ALA A 237 9.05 -0.20 11.63
CA ALA A 237 8.61 -0.31 10.24
C ALA A 237 9.13 0.86 9.38
N LEU A 238 9.07 2.09 9.88
CA LEU A 238 9.57 3.27 9.17
C LEU A 238 11.11 3.29 9.07
N ASP A 239 11.83 2.90 10.12
CA ASP A 239 13.30 2.80 10.08
C ASP A 239 13.75 1.79 9.01
N GLN A 240 13.10 0.62 8.95
CA GLN A 240 13.39 -0.39 7.93
C GLN A 240 12.97 0.07 6.53
N LEU A 241 11.84 0.76 6.38
CA LEU A 241 11.41 1.35 5.11
C LEU A 241 12.47 2.34 4.60
N PHE A 242 12.95 3.24 5.45
CA PHE A 242 13.97 4.22 5.08
C PHE A 242 15.32 3.57 4.76
N TYR A 243 15.75 2.61 5.59
CA TYR A 243 16.97 1.84 5.34
C TYR A 243 16.94 1.14 3.98
N HIS A 244 15.91 0.32 3.72
CA HIS A 244 15.80 -0.41 2.45
C HIS A 244 15.63 0.53 1.27
N SER A 245 14.88 1.62 1.42
CA SER A 245 14.72 2.62 0.34
C SER A 245 16.07 3.23 -0.03
N ASN A 246 16.86 3.65 0.97
CA ASN A 246 18.16 4.27 0.72
C ASN A 246 19.17 3.30 0.10
N VAL A 247 19.23 2.06 0.61
CA VAL A 247 20.09 1.00 0.04
C VAL A 247 19.70 0.68 -1.41
N GLN A 248 18.42 0.79 -1.77
CA GLN A 248 17.93 0.62 -3.15
C GLN A 248 18.07 1.88 -4.02
N GLY A 249 18.72 2.94 -3.51
CA GLY A 249 19.05 4.15 -4.28
C GLY A 249 17.97 5.23 -4.28
N ILE A 250 16.94 5.13 -3.43
CA ILE A 250 16.03 6.24 -3.15
C ILE A 250 16.80 7.33 -2.40
N GLU A 251 16.69 8.56 -2.90
CA GLU A 251 17.36 9.74 -2.35
C GLU A 251 16.36 10.65 -1.61
N GLY A 252 15.07 10.54 -1.93
CA GLY A 252 14.03 11.41 -1.39
C GLY A 252 12.78 10.67 -0.95
N VAL A 253 12.32 10.95 0.27
CA VAL A 253 11.01 10.53 0.76
C VAL A 253 10.17 11.76 1.03
N VAL A 254 8.99 11.84 0.41
CA VAL A 254 7.95 12.77 0.85
C VAL A 254 7.02 12.03 1.79
N LEU A 255 6.96 12.49 3.03
CA LEU A 255 6.22 11.84 4.10
C LEU A 255 5.01 12.69 4.48
N CYS A 256 3.84 12.08 4.61
CA CYS A 256 2.69 12.70 5.26
C CYS A 256 2.10 11.77 6.31
N MET A 257 1.64 12.36 7.41
CA MET A 257 1.02 11.62 8.50
C MET A 257 0.06 12.51 9.28
N ALA A 258 -0.90 11.88 9.97
CA ALA A 258 -1.77 12.54 10.93
C ALA A 258 -1.04 12.85 12.27
N HIS A 259 -1.78 12.83 13.38
CA HIS A 259 -1.27 13.17 14.71
C HIS A 259 -0.69 11.98 15.51
N ARG A 260 -1.13 10.75 15.22
CA ARG A 260 -0.77 9.54 16.00
C ARG A 260 0.73 9.28 15.94
N GLY A 261 1.41 9.39 17.08
CA GLY A 261 2.85 9.15 17.22
C GLY A 261 3.75 10.08 16.41
N ARG A 262 3.21 11.21 15.92
CA ARG A 262 3.97 12.17 15.10
C ARG A 262 5.18 12.71 15.85
N LEU A 263 5.03 13.02 17.13
CA LEU A 263 6.10 13.58 17.93
C LEU A 263 7.23 12.56 18.15
N ASN A 264 6.87 11.29 18.38
CA ASN A 264 7.83 10.18 18.48
C ASN A 264 8.66 10.10 17.19
N LEU A 265 7.99 10.06 16.03
CA LEU A 265 8.65 10.02 14.73
C LEU A 265 9.56 11.23 14.49
N LEU A 266 9.06 12.43 14.78
CA LEU A 266 9.80 13.67 14.62
C LEU A 266 11.08 13.69 15.45
N THR A 267 10.99 13.37 16.74
CA THR A 267 12.15 13.48 17.64
C THR A 267 13.16 12.37 17.47
N ASP A 268 12.71 11.15 17.17
CA ASP A 268 13.61 10.00 17.08
C ASP A 268 14.20 9.85 15.68
N LEU A 269 13.39 9.45 14.69
CA LEU A 269 13.92 9.18 13.34
C LEU A 269 14.16 10.46 12.55
N LEU A 270 13.28 11.46 12.66
CA LEU A 270 13.44 12.68 11.87
C LEU A 270 14.32 13.74 12.53
N GLN A 271 15.00 13.40 13.64
CA GLN A 271 16.02 14.25 14.27
C GLN A 271 15.54 15.67 14.64
N LEU A 272 14.24 15.86 14.89
CA LEU A 272 13.72 17.13 15.41
C LEU A 272 14.27 17.35 16.81
N SER A 273 14.91 18.49 17.03
CA SER A 273 15.48 18.83 18.33
C SER A 273 14.39 18.80 19.43
N PRO A 274 14.58 18.03 20.51
CA PRO A 274 13.67 18.04 21.65
C PRO A 274 13.51 19.44 22.27
N THR A 275 14.54 20.29 22.19
CA THR A 275 14.47 21.68 22.66
C THR A 275 13.44 22.49 21.88
N VAL A 276 13.42 22.35 20.54
CA VAL A 276 12.44 23.02 19.67
C VAL A 276 11.04 22.51 19.99
N LEU A 277 10.89 21.18 20.12
CA LEU A 277 9.62 20.58 20.54
C LEU A 277 9.13 21.15 21.87
N PHE A 278 9.97 21.13 22.91
CA PHE A 278 9.59 21.59 24.25
C PHE A 278 9.33 23.09 24.31
N HIS A 279 9.99 23.89 23.46
CA HIS A 279 9.68 25.30 23.29
C HIS A 279 8.23 25.48 22.82
N LYS A 280 7.82 24.73 21.79
CA LYS A 280 6.44 24.73 21.28
C LYS A 280 5.42 24.19 22.29
N VAL A 281 5.78 23.11 23.01
CA VAL A 281 4.93 22.52 24.05
C VAL A 281 4.60 23.51 25.18
N LYS A 282 5.50 24.47 25.47
CA LYS A 282 5.26 25.56 26.43
C LYS A 282 4.39 26.71 25.88
N GLY A 283 3.94 26.62 24.63
CA GLY A 283 3.10 27.63 23.98
C GLY A 283 3.88 28.72 23.24
N ASN A 284 5.20 28.57 23.10
CA ASN A 284 6.00 29.55 22.38
C ASN A 284 5.99 29.29 20.86
N SER A 285 6.45 30.29 20.10
CA SER A 285 6.61 30.20 18.64
C SER A 285 7.64 29.12 18.24
N GLU A 286 7.34 28.39 17.18
CA GLU A 286 8.25 27.49 16.46
C GLU A 286 9.17 28.25 15.48
N PHE A 287 8.87 29.52 15.22
CA PHE A 287 9.64 30.39 14.32
C PHE A 287 10.44 31.44 15.10
N PRO A 288 11.57 31.90 14.54
CA PRO A 288 12.30 33.06 15.05
C PRO A 288 11.39 34.31 15.17
N PRO A 289 11.63 35.22 16.14
CA PRO A 289 10.73 36.35 16.43
C PRO A 289 10.50 37.32 15.26
N ASN A 290 11.40 37.34 14.28
CA ASN A 290 11.38 38.21 13.11
C ASN A 290 10.69 37.59 11.89
N VAL A 291 10.19 36.36 11.98
CA VAL A 291 9.43 35.72 10.91
C VAL A 291 7.94 36.06 11.06
N PRO A 292 7.29 36.64 10.03
CA PRO A 292 5.86 36.97 10.08
C PRO A 292 5.02 35.71 9.87
N ALA A 293 5.00 34.83 10.87
CA ALA A 293 4.24 33.59 10.86
C ALA A 293 3.31 33.51 12.07
N THR A 294 2.09 32.99 11.85
CA THR A 294 1.10 32.80 12.91
C THR A 294 1.34 31.55 13.74
N GLY A 295 2.17 30.62 13.25
CA GLY A 295 2.36 29.31 13.85
C GLY A 295 1.21 28.34 13.59
N ASP A 296 1.36 27.12 14.09
CA ASP A 296 0.33 26.08 14.08
C ASP A 296 0.37 25.25 15.39
N VAL A 297 -0.45 24.21 15.53
CA VAL A 297 -0.46 23.36 16.73
C VAL A 297 0.68 22.33 16.72
N LEU A 298 0.98 21.78 17.90
CA LEU A 298 2.03 20.80 18.15
C LEU A 298 2.00 19.61 17.19
N SER A 299 0.81 19.09 16.90
CA SER A 299 0.59 17.93 16.04
C SER A 299 0.80 18.19 14.54
N HIS A 300 1.16 19.42 14.14
CA HIS A 300 1.40 19.80 12.74
C HIS A 300 2.88 20.14 12.47
N LEU A 301 3.75 20.10 13.49
CA LEU A 301 5.19 20.32 13.34
C LEU A 301 5.81 19.38 12.30
N THR A 302 6.85 19.82 11.63
CA THR A 302 7.56 19.04 10.60
C THR A 302 9.05 19.03 10.86
N ASN A 303 9.77 18.16 10.17
CA ASN A 303 11.21 18.27 9.99
C ASN A 303 11.62 17.64 8.64
N ASP A 304 12.78 18.07 8.14
CA ASP A 304 13.27 17.68 6.82
C ASP A 304 14.77 17.26 6.87
N PRO A 305 15.13 16.21 7.63
CA PRO A 305 16.53 15.81 7.79
C PRO A 305 17.09 15.06 6.57
N ASN A 306 18.41 14.96 6.52
CA ASN A 306 19.12 13.97 5.72
C ASN A 306 19.57 12.84 6.64
N LEU A 307 19.04 11.64 6.44
CA LEU A 307 19.33 10.46 7.24
C LEU A 307 20.45 9.65 6.61
N ASP A 308 21.44 9.28 7.41
CA ASP A 308 22.57 8.46 6.98
C ASP A 308 22.33 6.99 7.37
N TYR A 309 22.27 6.14 6.34
CA TYR A 309 22.16 4.68 6.48
C TYR A 309 23.40 3.94 5.96
N GLY A 310 24.53 4.65 5.79
CA GLY A 310 25.81 4.09 5.34
C GLY A 310 25.94 3.92 3.83
N THR A 311 25.15 4.65 3.04
CA THR A 311 25.28 4.71 1.57
C THR A 311 26.00 5.99 1.15
N ASP A 312 26.42 6.07 -0.12
CA ASP A 312 27.11 7.25 -0.65
C ASP A 312 26.23 8.51 -0.65
N THR A 313 24.90 8.35 -0.65
CA THR A 313 23.94 9.46 -0.72
C THR A 313 22.92 9.35 0.43
N PRO A 314 22.95 10.28 1.40
CA PRO A 314 21.97 10.32 2.48
C PRO A 314 20.53 10.39 1.98
N LEU A 315 19.60 9.80 2.72
CA LEU A 315 18.17 9.84 2.43
C LEU A 315 17.57 11.15 2.93
N HIS A 316 17.10 12.00 2.02
CA HIS A 316 16.36 13.21 2.41
C HIS A 316 14.89 12.87 2.68
N VAL A 317 14.46 12.99 3.94
CA VAL A 317 13.06 12.73 4.32
C VAL A 317 12.37 14.05 4.62
N SER A 318 11.29 14.37 3.89
CA SER A 318 10.57 15.63 3.99
C SER A 318 9.13 15.40 4.47
N MET A 319 8.86 15.72 5.74
CA MET A 319 7.51 15.63 6.29
C MET A 319 6.68 16.86 5.93
N LEU A 320 5.50 16.66 5.34
CA LEU A 320 4.59 17.76 5.06
C LEU A 320 3.90 18.29 6.32
N PRO A 321 3.69 19.61 6.42
CA PRO A 321 2.74 20.18 7.37
C PRO A 321 1.33 19.81 6.89
N ASN A 322 0.41 19.68 7.83
CA ASN A 322 -0.97 19.31 7.54
C ASN A 322 -1.91 20.03 8.49
N PRO A 323 -3.13 20.39 8.06
CA PRO A 323 -4.17 20.82 8.97
C PRO A 323 -4.67 19.62 9.81
N SER A 324 -5.56 19.90 10.77
CA SER A 324 -6.23 18.85 11.55
C SER A 324 -7.29 18.07 10.75
N HIS A 325 -7.63 18.53 9.53
CA HIS A 325 -8.49 17.81 8.60
C HIS A 325 -7.74 16.57 8.08
N LEU A 326 -8.07 15.42 8.66
CA LEU A 326 -7.39 14.16 8.38
C LEU A 326 -7.44 13.83 6.87
N GLU A 327 -6.40 13.18 6.38
CA GLU A 327 -6.24 12.75 4.98
C GLU A 327 -6.11 13.87 3.92
N ALA A 328 -6.42 15.12 4.25
CA ALA A 328 -6.33 16.25 3.30
C ALA A 328 -4.90 16.50 2.78
N VAL A 329 -3.87 16.04 3.50
CA VAL A 329 -2.45 16.16 3.11
C VAL A 329 -2.02 15.12 2.08
N ASN A 330 -2.76 14.01 1.92
CA ASN A 330 -2.37 12.90 1.04
C ASN A 330 -2.15 13.33 -0.42
N PRO A 331 -3.11 14.01 -1.09
CA PRO A 331 -2.89 14.46 -2.47
C PRO A 331 -1.79 15.54 -2.55
N VAL A 332 -1.60 16.33 -1.50
CA VAL A 332 -0.52 17.33 -1.43
C VAL A 332 0.85 16.65 -1.39
N ALA A 333 0.98 15.57 -0.63
CA ALA A 333 2.19 14.74 -0.56
C ALA A 333 2.49 14.09 -1.92
N MET A 334 1.48 13.52 -2.56
CA MET A 334 1.60 12.96 -3.92
C MET A 334 2.03 14.02 -4.93
N GLY A 335 1.44 15.21 -4.90
CA GLY A 335 1.83 16.34 -5.75
C GLY A 335 3.28 16.78 -5.53
N LYS A 336 3.73 16.90 -4.27
CA LYS A 336 5.12 17.24 -3.94
C LYS A 336 6.09 16.14 -4.36
N ALA A 337 5.76 14.87 -4.15
CA ALA A 337 6.57 13.74 -4.58
C ALA A 337 6.71 13.74 -6.10
N ARG A 338 5.60 13.95 -6.83
CA ARG A 338 5.58 14.03 -8.28
C ARG A 338 6.43 15.19 -8.81
N ALA A 339 6.35 16.36 -8.18
CA ALA A 339 7.18 17.51 -8.54
C ALA A 339 8.68 17.22 -8.33
N LYS A 340 9.05 16.59 -7.20
CA LYS A 340 10.43 16.17 -6.93
C LYS A 340 10.93 15.11 -7.92
N GLN A 341 10.08 14.15 -8.30
CA GLN A 341 10.41 13.17 -9.34
C GLN A 341 10.70 13.85 -10.68
N LEU A 342 9.89 14.84 -11.06
CA LEU A 342 10.08 15.60 -12.29
C LEU A 342 11.37 16.42 -12.27
N ASP A 343 11.65 17.08 -11.16
CA ASP A 343 12.90 17.84 -10.96
C ASP A 343 14.12 16.94 -11.11
N ARG A 344 14.12 15.77 -10.44
CA ARG A 344 15.19 14.77 -10.57
C ARG A 344 15.33 14.23 -11.99
N PHE A 345 14.22 13.96 -12.67
CA PHE A 345 14.23 13.51 -14.05
C PHE A 345 14.87 14.56 -14.99
N ASN A 346 14.52 15.83 -14.83
CA ASN A 346 15.10 16.93 -15.60
C ASN A 346 16.61 17.06 -15.35
N LEU A 347 17.06 16.92 -14.09
CA LEU A 347 18.48 16.96 -13.73
C LEU A 347 19.30 15.82 -14.35
N LEU A 348 18.69 14.65 -14.56
CA LEU A 348 19.34 13.50 -15.19
C LEU A 348 19.43 13.61 -16.73
N GLY A 349 18.90 14.67 -17.34
CA GLY A 349 18.90 14.86 -18.79
C GLY A 349 17.54 14.65 -19.45
N GLY A 350 16.47 14.53 -18.66
CA GLY A 350 15.09 14.44 -19.14
C GLY A 350 14.88 13.27 -20.11
N GLU A 351 14.18 13.52 -21.22
CA GLU A 351 13.87 12.49 -22.23
C GLU A 351 15.13 11.82 -22.80
N ALA A 352 16.28 12.50 -22.83
CA ALA A 352 17.52 11.92 -23.33
C ALA A 352 18.09 10.82 -22.41
N ALA A 353 17.77 10.86 -21.11
CA ALA A 353 18.16 9.85 -20.11
C ALA A 353 17.00 8.95 -19.69
N ALA A 354 15.85 9.06 -20.36
CA ALA A 354 14.63 8.33 -20.04
C ALA A 354 14.76 6.80 -20.24
N ALA A 355 15.69 6.35 -21.08
CA ALA A 355 15.94 4.94 -21.34
C ALA A 355 16.42 4.24 -20.05
N GLY A 356 15.52 3.50 -19.41
CA GLY A 356 15.81 2.74 -18.19
C GLY A 356 15.15 3.30 -16.93
N CYS A 357 14.87 4.60 -16.85
CA CYS A 357 14.22 5.20 -15.68
C CYS A 357 12.73 4.86 -15.59
N SER A 358 12.22 4.70 -14.37
CA SER A 358 10.80 4.50 -14.04
C SER A 358 10.32 5.54 -13.01
N LEU A 359 9.00 5.68 -12.88
CA LEU A 359 8.44 6.52 -11.81
C LEU A 359 8.77 5.89 -10.46
N GLY A 360 9.27 6.71 -9.52
CA GLY A 360 9.62 6.25 -8.18
C GLY A 360 11.08 5.84 -7.98
N ASP A 361 11.91 5.76 -9.03
CA ASP A 361 13.31 5.26 -8.94
C ASP A 361 14.17 5.97 -7.88
N ARG A 362 13.95 7.27 -7.67
CA ARG A 362 14.76 8.11 -6.75
C ARG A 362 13.95 8.79 -5.65
N VAL A 363 12.63 8.90 -5.83
CA VAL A 363 11.75 9.64 -4.91
C VAL A 363 10.45 8.88 -4.72
N MET A 364 10.11 8.61 -3.46
CA MET A 364 8.86 7.94 -3.07
C MET A 364 7.98 8.83 -2.18
N CYS A 365 6.68 8.53 -2.16
CA CYS A 365 5.71 9.12 -1.24
C CYS A 365 5.33 8.08 -0.19
N VAL A 366 5.37 8.45 1.09
CA VAL A 366 4.99 7.61 2.22
C VAL A 366 3.83 8.29 2.93
N GLN A 367 2.70 7.61 3.03
CA GLN A 367 1.48 8.12 3.64
C GLN A 367 1.14 7.27 4.87
N LEU A 368 0.94 7.91 6.02
CA LEU A 368 0.49 7.26 7.25
C LEU A 368 -0.90 7.73 7.61
N HIS A 369 -1.78 6.78 7.86
CA HIS A 369 -3.21 7.02 8.05
C HIS A 369 -3.67 6.52 9.42
N GLY A 370 -4.76 7.11 9.92
CA GLY A 370 -5.57 6.48 10.95
C GLY A 370 -6.63 5.59 10.31
N ASP A 371 -6.90 4.43 10.88
CA ASP A 371 -7.87 3.44 10.39
C ASP A 371 -9.26 4.02 10.12
N ALA A 372 -9.79 4.82 11.06
CA ALA A 372 -11.10 5.46 10.91
C ALA A 372 -11.13 6.54 9.83
N ALA A 373 -10.04 7.31 9.69
CA ALA A 373 -9.97 8.39 8.72
C ALA A 373 -9.73 7.88 7.30
N PHE A 374 -8.88 6.85 7.17
CA PHE A 374 -8.58 6.17 5.91
C PHE A 374 -9.85 5.68 5.21
N THR A 375 -10.78 5.12 5.98
CA THR A 375 -12.05 4.58 5.44
C THR A 375 -13.17 5.62 5.35
N GLY A 376 -13.08 6.71 6.11
CA GLY A 376 -14.17 7.70 6.24
C GLY A 376 -14.01 8.96 5.38
N GLN A 377 -12.80 9.30 4.93
CA GLN A 377 -12.55 10.53 4.17
C GLN A 377 -12.50 10.25 2.67
N GLY A 378 -13.41 10.85 1.90
CA GLY A 378 -13.51 10.66 0.45
C GLY A 378 -12.24 11.00 -0.33
N VAL A 379 -11.43 11.96 0.18
CA VAL A 379 -10.16 12.36 -0.43
C VAL A 379 -9.15 11.20 -0.53
N VAL A 380 -9.26 10.17 0.32
CA VAL A 380 -8.43 8.96 0.21
C VAL A 380 -8.74 8.23 -1.10
N MET A 381 -10.03 8.00 -1.39
CA MET A 381 -10.47 7.35 -2.63
C MET A 381 -10.25 8.22 -3.87
N GLU A 382 -10.21 9.54 -3.73
CA GLU A 382 -9.81 10.44 -4.82
C GLU A 382 -8.30 10.42 -5.10
N THR A 383 -7.49 10.00 -4.11
CA THR A 383 -6.02 9.96 -4.22
C THR A 383 -5.49 8.62 -4.76
N LEU A 384 -6.18 7.51 -4.46
CA LEU A 384 -5.93 6.18 -5.02
C LEU A 384 -6.31 6.12 -6.51
#